data_AF-A0A7L3CKZ4-F1
#
_entry.id   AF-A0A7L3CKZ4-F1
#
_cell.length_a   1.000
_cell.length_b   1.000
_cell.length_c   1.000
_cell.angle_alpha   90.00
_cell.angle_beta   90.00
_cell.angle_gamma   90.00
#
_symmetry.space_group_name_H-M   'P 1'
#
loop_
_entity.id
_entity.type
_entity.pdbx_description
1 polymer ?
#
loop_
_entity_poly.entity_id
_entity_poly.type
_entity_poly.pdbx_seq_one_letter_code
_entity_poly.pdbx_strand_id
1 'polypeptide(L)'
;KVTTLVNTSNKGPSGKKKGRSKKAHVLAASVEQATQNFLEKGDQIAKESQDLKEELVAAVEDVRKQGETMRIASSEFADDPCSSVKRGTMVRAARALLSAVTRLLILADMADVMRLLSHLKIVEEALEAVKNATNEQDLANRFKEFGKEMVKLNYVAARRQQELKDPHCRDEMAAARGALKKNATMLYTASQAFLRHPDVAATRANRDYVFKQVQEAIAGISNAAQATSPTDENKGHTGIGELAAALNEFDNKIILDPMTFSEARFRPSLEERLESIISGAALMADSSCTRDDRRERIVAECNAVRQALQDLLSEYMNNVSSTLLLL
;
A
#
# COMPACT_ATOMS: atom_id res chain seq x y z
N LYS A 1 -13.53 14.78 -11.51
CA LYS A 1 -13.98 16.03 -12.17
C LYS A 1 -13.73 16.00 -13.69
N VAL A 2 -12.53 15.65 -14.16
CA VAL A 2 -12.24 15.43 -15.59
C VAL A 2 -13.15 14.36 -16.20
N THR A 3 -13.34 13.23 -15.53
CA THR A 3 -14.29 12.17 -15.93
C THR A 3 -15.74 12.67 -16.04
N THR A 4 -16.13 13.65 -15.23
CA THR A 4 -17.46 14.28 -15.26
C THR A 4 -17.63 15.20 -16.47
N LEU A 5 -16.56 15.89 -16.90
CA LEU A 5 -16.51 16.66 -18.16
C LEU A 5 -16.59 15.76 -19.40
N VAL A 6 -15.99 14.57 -19.34
CA VAL A 6 -15.97 13.62 -20.47
C VAL A 6 -17.32 12.88 -20.65
N ASN A 7 -18.09 12.70 -19.57
CA ASN A 7 -19.32 11.91 -19.55
C ASN A 7 -20.61 12.66 -19.90
N THR A 8 -20.58 13.97 -20.14
CA THR A 8 -21.81 14.72 -20.50
C THR A 8 -22.30 14.45 -21.92
N SER A 9 -21.50 13.83 -22.79
CA SER A 9 -21.80 13.62 -24.21
C SER A 9 -22.12 12.17 -24.63
N ASN A 10 -22.05 11.19 -23.71
CA ASN A 10 -22.15 9.76 -24.05
C ASN A 10 -23.58 9.17 -24.02
N LYS A 11 -24.64 9.98 -24.02
CA LYS A 11 -26.02 9.47 -24.09
C LYS A 11 -26.71 9.99 -25.35
N GLY A 12 -26.99 9.08 -26.29
CA GLY A 12 -28.01 9.28 -27.32
C GLY A 12 -29.38 9.62 -26.71
N PRO A 13 -30.41 9.94 -27.51
CA PRO A 13 -31.65 10.53 -27.02
C PRO A 13 -32.39 9.54 -26.09
N SER A 14 -32.12 9.66 -24.79
CA SER A 14 -32.74 8.88 -23.74
C SER A 14 -33.87 9.71 -23.13
N GLY A 15 -35.10 9.22 -23.21
CA GLY A 15 -36.33 9.86 -22.71
C GLY A 15 -36.45 9.94 -21.18
N LYS A 16 -35.34 9.96 -20.42
CA LYS A 16 -35.36 10.16 -18.96
C LYS A 16 -34.92 11.57 -18.62
N LYS A 17 -35.61 12.22 -17.67
CA LYS A 17 -35.36 13.60 -17.21
C LYS A 17 -33.86 13.85 -17.04
N LYS A 18 -33.30 14.73 -17.90
CA LYS A 18 -31.89 15.14 -17.88
C LYS A 18 -31.56 15.72 -16.51
N GLY A 19 -30.79 15.00 -15.70
CA GLY A 19 -30.16 15.55 -14.51
C GLY A 19 -29.33 16.77 -14.90
N ARG A 20 -29.41 17.87 -14.13
CA ARG A 20 -28.67 19.11 -14.35
C ARG A 20 -27.15 18.87 -14.22
N SER A 21 -26.49 18.45 -15.30
CA SER A 21 -25.03 18.50 -15.39
C SER A 21 -24.57 19.95 -15.19
N LYS A 22 -23.52 20.17 -14.40
CA LYS A 22 -22.94 21.52 -14.21
C LYS A 22 -22.54 22.09 -15.58
N LYS A 23 -22.73 23.40 -15.79
CA LYS A 23 -22.32 24.09 -17.03
C LYS A 23 -20.84 23.81 -17.32
N ALA A 24 -20.47 23.54 -18.58
CA ALA A 24 -19.09 23.19 -18.96
C ALA A 24 -18.05 24.22 -18.48
N HIS A 25 -18.40 25.51 -18.56
CA HIS A 25 -17.58 26.62 -18.07
C HIS A 25 -17.31 26.57 -16.55
N VAL A 26 -18.26 26.08 -15.75
CA VAL A 26 -18.09 25.90 -14.29
C VAL A 26 -17.13 24.74 -14.00
N LEU A 27 -17.15 23.71 -14.85
CA LEU A 27 -16.24 22.58 -14.71
C LEU A 27 -14.81 22.95 -15.14
N ALA A 28 -14.66 23.71 -16.22
CA ALA A 28 -13.36 24.25 -16.67
C ALA A 28 -12.73 25.15 -15.59
N ALA A 29 -13.48 26.13 -15.07
CA ALA A 29 -13.03 26.99 -13.98
C ALA A 29 -12.66 26.19 -12.71
N SER A 30 -13.41 25.13 -12.40
CA SER A 30 -13.06 24.26 -11.27
C SER A 30 -11.78 23.45 -11.48
N VAL A 31 -11.41 23.12 -12.72
CA VAL A 31 -10.15 22.43 -13.01
C VAL A 31 -9.00 23.42 -12.89
N GLU A 32 -9.16 24.61 -13.46
CA GLU A 32 -8.19 25.71 -13.34
C GLU A 32 -7.88 26.04 -11.87
N GLN A 33 -8.91 26.27 -11.06
CA GLN A 33 -8.73 26.54 -9.63
C GLN A 33 -8.05 25.38 -8.89
N ALA A 34 -8.38 24.13 -9.23
CA ALA A 34 -7.75 22.98 -8.60
C ALA A 34 -6.26 22.87 -8.98
N THR A 35 -5.92 23.14 -10.23
CA THR A 35 -4.52 23.17 -10.71
C THR A 35 -3.75 24.30 -10.03
N GLN A 36 -4.34 25.49 -9.90
CA GLN A 36 -3.69 26.62 -9.24
C GLN A 36 -3.40 26.34 -7.75
N ASN A 37 -4.40 25.84 -7.02
CA ASN A 37 -4.21 25.44 -5.62
C ASN A 37 -3.14 24.34 -5.47
N PHE A 38 -3.08 23.41 -6.44
CA PHE A 38 -2.07 22.35 -6.44
C PHE A 38 -0.67 22.91 -6.69
N LEU A 39 -0.52 23.87 -7.61
CA LEU A 39 0.75 24.56 -7.88
C LEU A 39 1.26 25.33 -6.66
N GLU A 40 0.39 26.05 -5.94
CA GLU A 40 0.78 26.76 -4.73
C GLU A 40 1.35 25.81 -3.67
N LYS A 41 0.72 24.64 -3.50
CA LYS A 41 1.24 23.60 -2.60
C LYS A 41 2.53 22.96 -3.14
N GLY A 42 2.61 22.70 -4.44
CA GLY A 42 3.80 22.19 -5.10
C GLY A 42 5.01 23.12 -4.95
N ASP A 43 4.82 24.42 -5.15
CA ASP A 43 5.84 25.45 -4.97
C ASP A 43 6.34 25.49 -3.52
N GLN A 44 5.43 25.36 -2.53
CA GLN A 44 5.82 25.31 -1.12
C GLN A 44 6.65 24.07 -0.81
N ILE A 45 6.20 22.89 -1.26
CA ILE A 45 6.90 21.62 -1.06
C ILE A 45 8.29 21.68 -1.70
N ALA A 46 8.40 22.14 -2.95
CA ALA A 46 9.66 22.24 -3.66
C ALA A 46 10.64 23.23 -2.97
N LYS A 47 10.13 24.33 -2.41
CA LYS A 47 10.97 25.30 -1.67
C LYS A 47 11.52 24.75 -0.35
N GLU A 48 10.67 24.02 0.39
CA GLU A 48 11.00 23.45 1.70
C GLU A 48 11.81 22.15 1.60
N SER A 49 11.79 21.47 0.45
CA SER A 49 12.48 20.20 0.28
C SER A 49 14.00 20.36 0.36
N GLN A 50 14.63 19.50 1.16
CA GLN A 50 16.09 19.36 1.23
C GLN A 50 16.59 18.33 0.20
N ASP A 51 15.76 17.31 -0.09
CA ASP A 51 16.01 16.25 -1.06
C ASP A 51 15.27 16.53 -2.37
N LEU A 52 15.89 16.19 -3.51
CA LEU A 52 15.27 16.29 -4.85
C LEU A 52 14.71 17.67 -5.20
N LYS A 53 15.30 18.74 -4.66
CA LYS A 53 14.77 20.10 -4.79
C LYS A 53 14.67 20.56 -6.24
N GLU A 54 15.71 20.35 -7.04
CA GLU A 54 15.76 20.78 -8.44
C GLU A 54 14.74 20.00 -9.28
N GLU A 55 14.60 18.71 -9.04
CA GLU A 55 13.64 17.83 -9.70
C GLU A 55 12.20 18.19 -9.34
N LEU A 56 11.92 18.51 -8.08
CA LEU A 56 10.62 18.97 -7.62
C LEU A 56 10.25 20.32 -8.26
N VAL A 57 11.17 21.28 -8.28
CA VAL A 57 10.96 22.57 -8.96
C VAL A 57 10.65 22.35 -10.45
N ALA A 58 11.44 21.52 -11.14
CA ALA A 58 11.21 21.21 -12.55
C ALA A 58 9.86 20.51 -12.79
N ALA A 59 9.44 19.62 -11.88
CA ALA A 59 8.14 18.96 -11.96
C ALA A 59 6.98 19.92 -11.73
N VAL A 60 7.10 20.89 -10.81
CA VAL A 60 6.11 21.96 -10.61
C VAL A 60 5.98 22.82 -11.86
N GLU A 61 7.09 23.19 -12.50
CA GLU A 61 7.07 23.94 -13.77
C GLU A 61 6.37 23.17 -14.89
N ASP A 62 6.59 21.86 -15.00
CA ASP A 62 5.87 21.04 -15.99
C ASP A 62 4.37 20.99 -15.70
N VAL A 63 3.96 20.83 -14.44
CA VAL A 63 2.54 20.91 -14.03
C VAL A 63 1.95 22.28 -14.40
N ARG A 64 2.70 23.38 -14.24
CA ARG A 64 2.26 24.72 -14.60
C ARG A 64 2.02 24.84 -16.10
N LYS A 65 2.95 24.35 -16.92
CA LYS A 65 2.84 24.33 -18.39
C LYS A 65 1.66 23.48 -18.87
N GLN A 66 1.51 22.26 -18.36
CA GLN A 66 0.38 21.39 -18.72
C GLN A 66 -0.95 21.94 -18.19
N GLY A 67 -0.93 22.60 -17.04
CA GLY A 67 -2.06 23.27 -16.43
C GLY A 67 -2.64 24.37 -17.31
N GLU A 68 -1.77 25.21 -17.87
CA GLU A 68 -2.16 26.26 -18.80
C GLU A 68 -2.73 25.70 -20.11
N THR A 69 -2.08 24.65 -20.66
CA THR A 69 -2.59 23.94 -21.84
C THR A 69 -4.00 23.38 -21.59
N MET A 70 -4.23 22.80 -20.41
CA MET A 70 -5.53 22.27 -20.01
C MET A 70 -6.57 23.38 -19.82
N ARG A 71 -6.19 24.53 -19.27
CA ARG A 71 -7.07 25.70 -19.08
C ARG A 71 -7.61 26.19 -20.43
N ILE A 72 -6.72 26.41 -21.40
CA ILE A 72 -7.08 26.84 -22.76
C ILE A 72 -8.00 25.81 -23.43
N ALA A 73 -7.57 24.54 -23.49
CA ALA A 73 -8.33 23.49 -24.15
C ALA A 73 -9.71 23.23 -23.50
N SER A 74 -9.81 23.41 -22.17
CA SER A 74 -11.09 23.29 -21.45
C SER A 74 -12.02 24.46 -21.72
N SER A 75 -11.49 25.68 -21.86
CA SER A 75 -12.28 26.87 -22.22
C SER A 75 -12.83 26.74 -23.64
N GLU A 76 -11.98 26.43 -24.61
CA GLU A 76 -12.40 26.25 -26.02
C GLU A 76 -13.47 25.17 -26.18
N PHE A 77 -13.35 24.06 -25.45
CA PHE A 77 -14.36 23.02 -25.40
C PHE A 77 -15.64 23.47 -24.67
N ALA A 78 -15.54 24.28 -23.63
CA ALA A 78 -16.71 24.81 -22.93
C ALA A 78 -17.55 25.74 -23.81
N ASP A 79 -16.90 26.50 -24.70
CA ASP A 79 -17.56 27.38 -25.68
C ASP A 79 -18.24 26.60 -26.81
N ASP A 80 -17.73 25.40 -27.13
CA ASP A 80 -18.24 24.54 -28.20
C ASP A 80 -18.18 23.04 -27.81
N PRO A 81 -19.11 22.59 -26.95
CA PRO A 81 -19.09 21.26 -26.37
C PRO A 81 -19.51 20.15 -27.33
N CYS A 82 -20.03 20.50 -28.52
CA CYS A 82 -20.42 19.55 -29.56
C CYS A 82 -19.25 19.20 -30.50
N SER A 83 -18.14 19.95 -30.45
CA SER A 83 -16.97 19.69 -31.27
C SER A 83 -16.17 18.47 -30.79
N SER A 84 -16.12 17.44 -31.63
CA SER A 84 -15.31 16.24 -31.40
C SER A 84 -13.81 16.53 -31.35
N VAL A 85 -13.34 17.49 -32.15
CA VAL A 85 -11.93 17.92 -32.22
C VAL A 85 -11.51 18.59 -30.91
N LYS A 86 -12.29 19.59 -30.44
CA LYS A 86 -12.01 20.30 -29.18
C LYS A 86 -12.07 19.36 -27.98
N ARG A 87 -13.03 18.43 -27.97
CA ARG A 87 -13.08 17.34 -26.96
C ARG A 87 -11.79 16.52 -26.98
N GLY A 88 -11.30 16.12 -28.15
CA GLY A 88 -10.06 15.35 -28.30
C GLY A 88 -8.83 16.10 -27.79
N THR A 89 -8.72 17.39 -28.10
CA THR A 89 -7.64 18.25 -27.60
C THR A 89 -7.68 18.40 -26.08
N MET A 90 -8.84 18.68 -25.49
CA MET A 90 -9.03 18.74 -24.04
C MET A 90 -8.65 17.41 -23.36
N VAL A 91 -9.06 16.27 -23.92
CA VAL A 91 -8.72 14.95 -23.35
C VAL A 91 -7.21 14.71 -23.36
N ARG A 92 -6.50 15.10 -24.44
CA ARG A 92 -5.03 15.00 -24.49
C ARG A 92 -4.37 15.89 -23.45
N ALA A 93 -4.80 17.15 -23.33
CA ALA A 93 -4.30 18.09 -22.32
C ALA A 93 -4.54 17.57 -20.89
N ALA A 94 -5.71 16.98 -20.64
CA ALA A 94 -6.04 16.39 -19.35
C ALA A 94 -5.13 15.19 -18.99
N ARG A 95 -4.82 14.33 -19.96
CA ARG A 95 -3.89 13.20 -19.77
C ARG A 95 -2.47 13.69 -19.48
N ALA A 96 -2.00 14.69 -20.22
CA ALA A 96 -0.68 15.29 -20.01
C ALA A 96 -0.58 15.93 -18.61
N LEU A 97 -1.60 16.69 -18.20
CA LEU A 97 -1.67 17.27 -16.85
C LEU A 97 -1.69 16.19 -15.77
N LEU A 98 -2.48 15.11 -15.94
CA LEU A 98 -2.51 14.00 -14.98
C LEU A 98 -1.13 13.33 -14.86
N SER A 99 -0.42 13.14 -15.97
CA SER A 99 0.93 12.60 -15.97
C SER A 99 1.92 13.49 -15.22
N ALA A 100 1.91 14.80 -15.48
CA ALA A 100 2.78 15.77 -14.80
C ALA A 100 2.50 15.83 -13.29
N VAL A 101 1.21 15.87 -12.90
CA VAL A 101 0.78 15.85 -11.49
C VAL A 101 1.23 14.56 -10.80
N THR A 102 1.08 13.42 -11.47
CA THR A 102 1.47 12.11 -10.91
C THR A 102 2.98 12.05 -10.70
N ARG A 103 3.77 12.55 -11.67
CA ARG A 103 5.23 12.65 -11.55
C ARG A 103 5.66 13.53 -10.37
N LEU A 104 5.01 14.68 -10.17
CA LEU A 104 5.30 15.55 -9.02
C LEU A 104 5.02 14.83 -7.69
N LEU A 105 3.88 14.15 -7.58
CA LEU A 105 3.51 13.42 -6.37
C LEU A 105 4.47 12.27 -6.06
N ILE A 106 4.93 11.54 -7.08
CA ILE A 106 5.93 10.48 -6.92
C ILE A 106 7.26 11.07 -6.43
N LEU A 107 7.73 12.17 -7.02
CA LEU A 107 8.97 12.82 -6.57
C LEU A 107 8.87 13.33 -5.13
N ALA A 108 7.72 13.90 -4.75
CA ALA A 108 7.50 14.35 -3.38
C ALA A 108 7.51 13.17 -2.39
N ASP A 109 6.87 12.06 -2.74
CA ASP A 109 6.90 10.82 -1.94
C ASP A 109 8.32 10.29 -1.78
N MET A 110 9.10 10.24 -2.87
CA MET A 110 10.50 9.82 -2.84
C MET A 110 11.35 10.70 -1.91
N ALA A 111 11.17 12.02 -1.96
CA ALA A 111 11.86 12.95 -1.05
C ALA A 111 11.49 12.67 0.42
N ASP A 112 10.22 12.42 0.71
CA ASP A 112 9.78 12.08 2.07
C ASP A 112 10.37 10.74 2.56
N VAL A 113 10.47 9.73 1.68
CA VAL A 113 11.13 8.45 2.00
C VAL A 113 12.63 8.64 2.22
N MET A 114 13.33 9.40 1.37
CA MET A 114 14.76 9.69 1.55
C MET A 114 15.02 10.38 2.89
N ARG A 115 14.18 11.35 3.27
CA ARG A 115 14.27 12.02 4.56
C ARG A 115 14.08 11.05 5.73
N LEU A 116 13.13 10.13 5.63
CA LEU A 116 12.92 9.09 6.64
C LEU A 116 14.14 8.18 6.78
N LEU A 117 14.74 7.74 5.66
CA LEU A 117 15.96 6.92 5.66
C LEU A 117 17.16 7.67 6.25
N SER A 118 17.26 8.98 6.00
CA SER A 118 18.27 9.84 6.63
C SER A 118 18.12 9.87 8.15
N HIS A 119 16.90 10.04 8.67
CA HIS A 119 16.63 9.96 10.11
C HIS A 119 16.96 8.58 10.71
N LEU A 120 16.68 7.49 9.98
CA LEU A 120 17.06 6.15 10.42
C LEU A 120 18.57 6.02 10.61
N LYS A 121 19.36 6.50 9.64
CA LYS A 121 20.82 6.48 9.73
C LYS A 121 21.35 7.28 10.93
N ILE A 122 20.79 8.45 11.19
CA ILE A 122 21.14 9.27 12.37
C ILE A 122 20.85 8.50 13.68
N VAL A 123 19.71 7.82 13.74
CA VAL A 123 19.34 6.99 14.92
C VAL A 123 20.27 5.79 15.07
N GLU A 124 20.70 5.15 13.97
CA GLU A 124 21.69 4.05 14.00
C GLU A 124 23.05 4.51 14.53
N GLU A 125 23.53 5.67 14.08
CA GLU A 125 24.79 6.27 14.56
C GLU A 125 24.69 6.60 16.07
N ALA A 126 23.57 7.20 16.51
CA ALA A 126 23.32 7.49 17.91
C ALA A 126 23.19 6.22 18.77
N LEU A 127 22.59 5.16 18.22
CA LEU A 127 22.47 3.86 18.87
C LEU A 127 23.86 3.22 19.10
N GLU A 128 24.72 3.23 18.08
CA GLU A 128 26.10 2.73 18.21
C GLU A 128 26.88 3.55 19.25
N ALA A 129 26.66 4.86 19.30
CA ALA A 129 27.23 5.70 20.34
C ALA A 129 26.80 5.25 21.75
N VAL A 130 25.52 4.92 21.97
CA VAL A 130 25.02 4.41 23.27
C VAL A 130 25.72 3.12 23.68
N LYS A 131 25.92 2.17 22.76
CA LYS A 131 26.62 0.90 23.04
C LYS A 131 28.08 1.10 23.44
N ASN A 132 28.72 2.11 22.86
CA ASN A 132 30.13 2.45 23.07
C ASN A 132 30.37 3.43 24.24
N ALA A 133 29.35 3.70 25.07
CA ALA A 133 29.52 4.46 26.29
C ALA A 133 30.48 3.73 27.25
N THR A 134 31.40 4.48 27.87
CA THR A 134 32.46 3.91 28.73
C THR A 134 32.17 4.03 30.22
N ASN A 135 31.21 4.86 30.61
CA ASN A 135 30.81 5.11 31.98
C ASN A 135 29.35 5.58 32.06
N GLU A 136 28.75 5.58 33.26
CA GLU A 136 27.33 5.89 33.44
C GLU A 136 26.94 7.32 33.02
N GLN A 137 27.84 8.28 33.23
CA GLN A 137 27.58 9.68 32.85
C GLN A 137 27.56 9.84 31.32
N ASP A 138 28.51 9.22 30.63
CA ASP A 138 28.56 9.16 29.17
C ASP A 138 27.32 8.44 28.61
N LEU A 139 26.93 7.31 29.22
CA LEU A 139 25.71 6.59 28.85
C LEU A 139 24.47 7.48 28.96
N ALA A 140 24.31 8.22 30.07
CA ALA A 140 23.19 9.13 30.26
C ALA A 140 23.14 10.23 29.18
N ASN A 141 24.30 10.81 28.84
CA ASN A 141 24.40 11.85 27.82
C ASN A 141 24.06 11.31 26.42
N ARG A 142 24.65 10.18 26.02
CA ARG A 142 24.41 9.57 24.71
C ARG A 142 22.98 9.06 24.57
N PHE A 143 22.42 8.49 25.62
CA PHE A 143 21.05 8.01 25.61
C PHE A 143 20.04 9.17 25.53
N LYS A 144 20.34 10.32 26.13
CA LYS A 144 19.55 11.54 25.97
C LYS A 144 19.52 12.01 24.52
N GLU A 145 20.66 11.96 23.82
CA GLU A 145 20.72 12.34 22.40
C GLU A 145 20.00 11.34 21.50
N PHE A 146 20.25 10.04 21.70
CA PHE A 146 19.50 8.97 21.05
C PHE A 146 17.98 9.13 21.22
N GLY A 147 17.52 9.47 22.42
CA GLY A 147 16.11 9.75 22.69
C GLY A 147 15.53 10.91 21.87
N LYS A 148 16.30 11.98 21.60
CA LYS A 148 15.83 13.09 20.76
C LYS A 148 15.68 12.65 19.30
N GLU A 149 16.66 11.94 18.77
CA GLU A 149 16.62 11.46 17.38
C GLU A 149 15.51 10.43 17.17
N MET A 150 15.27 9.57 18.17
CA MET A 150 14.14 8.64 18.20
C MET A 150 12.78 9.33 18.11
N VAL A 151 12.60 10.48 18.79
CA VAL A 151 11.35 11.25 18.69
C VAL A 151 11.14 11.80 17.28
N LYS A 152 12.20 12.33 16.66
CA LYS A 152 12.14 12.82 15.26
C LYS A 152 11.80 11.68 14.30
N LEU A 153 12.51 10.55 14.39
CA LEU A 153 12.25 9.35 13.59
C LEU A 153 10.81 8.86 13.76
N ASN A 154 10.32 8.77 14.99
CA ASN A 154 8.96 8.31 15.24
C ASN A 154 7.90 9.22 14.59
N TYR A 155 8.14 10.53 14.51
CA TYR A 155 7.24 11.47 13.84
C TYR A 155 7.17 11.21 12.33
N VAL A 156 8.32 11.12 11.64
CA VAL A 156 8.34 10.84 10.19
C VAL A 156 7.85 9.43 9.86
N ALA A 157 8.18 8.42 10.67
CA ALA A 157 7.71 7.05 10.48
C ALA A 157 6.18 6.94 10.69
N ALA A 158 5.60 7.69 11.64
CA ALA A 158 4.15 7.73 11.84
C ALA A 158 3.41 8.31 10.65
N ARG A 159 3.95 9.35 10.01
CA ARG A 159 3.39 9.93 8.79
C ARG A 159 3.43 8.92 7.64
N ARG A 160 4.59 8.29 7.41
CA ARG A 160 4.73 7.25 6.37
C ARG A 160 3.73 6.11 6.56
N GLN A 161 3.52 5.66 7.81
CA GLN A 161 2.53 4.63 8.13
C GLN A 161 1.09 5.00 7.70
N GLN A 162 0.73 6.28 7.68
CA GLN A 162 -0.60 6.72 7.24
C GLN A 162 -0.72 6.80 5.72
N GLU A 163 0.41 7.00 5.03
CA GLU A 163 0.48 7.17 3.57
C GLU A 163 0.50 5.82 2.84
N LEU A 164 1.12 4.80 3.45
CA LEU A 164 1.15 3.42 2.95
C LEU A 164 -0.26 2.91 2.64
N LYS A 165 -0.43 2.31 1.44
CA LYS A 165 -1.73 1.82 0.96
C LYS A 165 -2.02 0.40 1.42
N ASP A 166 -1.00 -0.45 1.43
CA ASP A 166 -1.11 -1.83 1.87
C ASP A 166 -1.31 -1.90 3.40
N PRO A 167 -2.44 -2.43 3.90
CA PRO A 167 -2.65 -2.66 5.32
C PRO A 167 -1.53 -3.46 5.97
N HIS A 168 -0.96 -4.44 5.27
CA HIS A 168 0.13 -5.27 5.81
C HIS A 168 1.37 -4.43 6.10
N CYS A 169 1.85 -3.64 5.13
CA CYS A 169 2.98 -2.74 5.35
C CYS A 169 2.72 -1.70 6.45
N ARG A 170 1.47 -1.26 6.62
CA ARG A 170 1.10 -0.35 7.72
C ARG A 170 1.25 -1.02 9.08
N ASP A 171 0.86 -2.29 9.19
CA ASP A 171 0.98 -3.08 10.42
C ASP A 171 2.44 -3.43 10.72
N GLU A 172 3.24 -3.78 9.69
CA GLU A 172 4.69 -3.98 9.83
C GLU A 172 5.40 -2.71 10.34
N MET A 173 5.08 -1.55 9.76
CA MET A 173 5.59 -0.26 10.22
C MET A 173 5.17 0.03 11.68
N ALA A 174 3.92 -0.25 12.03
CA ALA A 174 3.43 -0.07 13.41
C ALA A 174 4.16 -0.97 14.40
N ALA A 175 4.35 -2.25 14.05
CA ALA A 175 5.05 -3.24 14.86
C ALA A 175 6.51 -2.85 15.06
N ALA A 176 7.22 -2.47 13.98
CA ALA A 176 8.61 -2.05 14.03
C ALA A 176 8.79 -0.80 14.91
N ARG A 177 7.91 0.21 14.77
CA ARG A 177 7.91 1.40 15.65
C ARG A 177 7.64 1.04 17.11
N GLY A 178 6.72 0.13 17.38
CA GLY A 178 6.40 -0.36 18.73
C GLY A 178 7.58 -1.10 19.37
N ALA A 179 8.20 -2.01 18.62
CA ALA A 179 9.39 -2.74 19.03
C ALA A 179 10.56 -1.78 19.33
N LEU A 180 10.80 -0.82 18.43
CA LEU A 180 11.85 0.19 18.59
C LEU A 180 11.67 0.96 19.92
N LYS A 181 10.46 1.45 20.20
CA LYS A 181 10.16 2.17 21.46
C LYS A 181 10.37 1.32 22.71
N LYS A 182 9.90 0.06 22.68
CA LYS A 182 10.04 -0.87 23.81
C LYS A 182 11.51 -1.20 24.08
N ASN A 183 12.24 -1.60 23.04
CA ASN A 183 13.63 -2.06 23.13
C ASN A 183 14.57 -0.90 23.48
N ALA A 184 14.33 0.31 22.96
CA ALA A 184 15.08 1.50 23.32
C ALA A 184 15.03 1.79 24.83
N THR A 185 13.88 1.60 25.48
CA THR A 185 13.73 1.82 26.92
C THR A 185 14.55 0.80 27.73
N MET A 186 14.57 -0.46 27.27
CA MET A 186 15.36 -1.52 27.91
C MET A 186 16.87 -1.33 27.72
N LEU A 187 17.29 -0.74 26.60
CA LEU A 187 18.70 -0.57 26.25
C LEU A 187 19.46 0.23 27.30
N TYR A 188 18.88 1.29 27.85
CA TYR A 188 19.54 2.09 28.90
C TYR A 188 19.88 1.23 30.11
N THR A 189 18.90 0.48 30.63
CA THR A 189 19.08 -0.36 31.82
C THR A 189 20.06 -1.51 31.57
N ALA A 190 20.03 -2.12 30.38
CA ALA A 190 20.95 -3.20 30.02
C ALA A 190 22.39 -2.69 29.90
N SER A 191 22.59 -1.54 29.25
CA SER A 191 23.90 -0.89 29.14
C SER A 191 24.44 -0.43 30.50
N GLN A 192 23.58 0.10 31.38
CA GLN A 192 23.96 0.50 32.73
C GLN A 192 24.38 -0.69 33.59
N ALA A 193 23.64 -1.81 33.54
CA ALA A 193 24.00 -3.03 34.25
C ALA A 193 25.36 -3.58 33.80
N PHE A 194 25.64 -3.54 32.50
CA PHE A 194 26.95 -3.93 31.95
C PHE A 194 28.08 -3.02 32.45
N LEU A 195 27.88 -1.71 32.50
CA LEU A 195 28.90 -0.77 32.99
C LEU A 195 29.21 -0.94 34.48
N ARG A 196 28.21 -1.31 35.30
CA ARG A 196 28.39 -1.58 36.74
C ARG A 196 29.02 -2.93 37.03
N HIS A 197 28.77 -3.92 36.18
CA HIS A 197 29.20 -5.30 36.37
C HIS A 197 29.82 -5.85 35.09
N PRO A 198 30.98 -5.34 34.66
CA PRO A 198 31.62 -5.71 33.39
C PRO A 198 32.09 -7.17 33.35
N ASP A 199 32.36 -7.75 34.52
CA ASP A 199 32.86 -9.12 34.68
C ASP A 199 31.75 -10.19 34.56
N VAL A 200 30.49 -9.77 34.61
CA VAL A 200 29.33 -10.68 34.52
C VAL A 200 28.97 -10.88 33.05
N ALA A 201 29.34 -12.01 32.47
CA ALA A 201 29.07 -12.31 31.05
C ALA A 201 27.58 -12.15 30.65
N ALA A 202 26.66 -12.45 31.57
CA ALA A 202 25.22 -12.31 31.35
C ALA A 202 24.77 -10.84 31.10
N THR A 203 25.41 -9.85 31.72
CA THR A 203 25.05 -8.43 31.51
C THR A 203 25.45 -7.97 30.10
N ARG A 204 26.61 -8.42 29.61
CA ARG A 204 27.06 -8.20 28.23
C ARG A 204 26.11 -8.84 27.24
N ALA A 205 25.81 -10.13 27.42
CA ALA A 205 24.91 -10.88 26.54
C ALA A 205 23.51 -10.22 26.46
N ASN A 206 22.96 -9.80 27.61
CA ASN A 206 21.68 -9.10 27.66
C ASN A 206 21.73 -7.74 26.93
N ARG A 207 22.78 -6.93 27.14
CA ARG A 207 22.95 -5.65 26.43
C ARG A 207 23.03 -5.85 24.92
N ASP A 208 23.85 -6.79 24.47
CA ASP A 208 24.08 -7.05 23.06
C ASP A 208 22.81 -7.62 22.39
N TYR A 209 22.03 -8.44 23.11
CA TYR A 209 20.72 -8.88 22.66
C TYR A 209 19.74 -7.71 22.47
N VAL A 210 19.56 -6.85 23.49
CA VAL A 210 18.66 -5.69 23.39
C VAL A 210 19.11 -4.74 22.28
N PHE A 211 20.42 -4.51 22.15
CA PHE A 211 20.99 -3.71 21.06
C PHE A 211 20.60 -4.26 19.69
N LYS A 212 20.76 -5.57 19.48
CA LYS A 212 20.35 -6.24 18.24
C LYS A 212 18.84 -6.09 17.98
N GLN A 213 18.00 -6.23 19.01
CA GLN A 213 16.56 -6.03 18.87
C GLN A 213 16.18 -4.58 18.49
N VAL A 214 16.97 -3.58 18.90
CA VAL A 214 16.79 -2.19 18.44
C VAL A 214 17.19 -2.07 16.96
N GLN A 215 18.33 -2.65 16.55
CA GLN A 215 18.76 -2.66 15.14
C GLN A 215 17.75 -3.33 14.22
N GLU A 216 17.22 -4.48 14.62
CA GLU A 216 16.18 -5.21 13.87
C GLU A 216 14.92 -4.35 13.72
N ALA A 217 14.53 -3.60 14.75
CA ALA A 217 13.37 -2.70 14.68
C ALA A 217 13.62 -1.50 13.73
N ILE A 218 14.83 -0.94 13.73
CA ILE A 218 15.24 0.12 12.78
C ILE A 218 15.19 -0.42 11.35
N ALA A 219 15.74 -1.61 11.11
CA ALA A 219 15.70 -2.28 9.81
C ALA A 219 14.25 -2.56 9.36
N GLY A 220 13.39 -2.96 10.28
CA GLY A 220 11.95 -3.14 10.01
C GLY A 220 11.27 -1.84 9.55
N ILE A 221 11.57 -0.70 10.19
CA ILE A 221 11.06 0.60 9.74
C ILE A 221 11.60 0.93 8.34
N SER A 222 12.89 0.69 8.08
CA SER A 222 13.51 0.93 6.77
C SER A 222 12.85 0.13 5.65
N ASN A 223 12.63 -1.17 5.88
CA ASN A 223 11.99 -2.07 4.91
C ASN A 223 10.54 -1.66 4.65
N ALA A 224 9.76 -1.41 5.71
CA ALA A 224 8.36 -1.00 5.58
C ALA A 224 8.21 0.39 4.94
N ALA A 225 9.17 1.30 5.14
CA ALA A 225 9.17 2.63 4.51
C ALA A 225 9.34 2.56 3.00
N GLN A 226 10.19 1.65 2.54
CA GLN A 226 10.56 1.44 1.14
C GLN A 226 9.64 0.44 0.43
N ALA A 227 8.68 -0.14 1.13
CA ALA A 227 7.68 -1.02 0.53
C ALA A 227 6.90 -0.25 -0.54
N THR A 228 7.22 -0.53 -1.80
CA THR A 228 6.39 -0.11 -2.93
C THR A 228 5.12 -0.95 -2.90
N SER A 229 3.97 -0.32 -3.18
CA SER A 229 2.73 -1.07 -3.35
C SER A 229 2.99 -2.20 -4.35
N PRO A 230 2.57 -3.45 -4.07
CA PRO A 230 2.74 -4.50 -5.04
C PRO A 230 2.01 -4.09 -6.32
N THR A 231 2.77 -3.80 -7.37
CA THR A 231 2.33 -4.07 -8.73
C THR A 231 2.16 -5.56 -8.78
N ASP A 232 0.98 -6.06 -8.41
CA ASP A 232 0.39 -7.27 -8.95
C ASP A 232 -0.91 -7.54 -8.22
N GLU A 233 -1.98 -7.69 -9.01
CA GLU A 233 -3.28 -8.26 -8.64
C GLU A 233 -3.16 -9.73 -8.15
N ASN A 234 -1.97 -10.17 -7.75
CA ASN A 234 -1.55 -11.57 -7.62
C ASN A 234 -0.97 -11.93 -6.25
N LYS A 235 -0.96 -11.00 -5.28
CA LYS A 235 -0.81 -11.34 -3.88
C LYS A 235 -2.13 -11.10 -3.18
N GLY A 236 -2.92 -12.18 -3.06
CA GLY A 236 -4.02 -12.25 -2.11
C GLY A 236 -3.54 -11.84 -0.71
N HIS A 237 -4.47 -11.46 0.17
CA HIS A 237 -4.20 -11.00 1.53
C HIS A 237 -3.17 -11.89 2.24
N THR A 238 -1.89 -11.55 2.23
CA THR A 238 -0.84 -12.33 2.91
C THR A 238 -0.83 -11.96 4.38
N GLY A 239 -1.04 -12.93 5.28
CA GLY A 239 -0.98 -12.72 6.72
C GLY A 239 -2.24 -13.11 7.50
N ILE A 240 -2.50 -12.43 8.63
CA ILE A 240 -3.62 -12.75 9.51
C ILE A 240 -4.95 -12.53 8.76
N GLY A 241 -5.71 -13.61 8.57
CA GLY A 241 -6.97 -13.58 7.82
C GLY A 241 -6.86 -14.03 6.36
N GLU A 242 -5.69 -14.45 5.89
CA GLU A 242 -5.46 -14.99 4.54
C GLU A 242 -6.45 -16.10 4.17
N LEU A 243 -6.57 -17.12 5.01
CA LEU A 243 -7.50 -18.23 4.79
C LEU A 243 -8.96 -17.76 4.72
N ALA A 244 -9.34 -16.77 5.54
CA ALA A 244 -10.69 -16.22 5.54
C ALA A 244 -10.96 -15.38 4.27
N ALA A 245 -9.97 -14.63 3.79
CA ALA A 245 -10.06 -13.90 2.53
C ALA A 245 -10.16 -14.87 1.34
N ALA A 246 -9.34 -15.93 1.33
CA ALA A 246 -9.36 -16.96 0.30
C ALA A 246 -10.72 -17.68 0.23
N LEU A 247 -11.29 -18.06 1.38
CA LEU A 247 -12.63 -18.64 1.46
C LEU A 247 -13.70 -17.71 0.88
N ASN A 248 -13.71 -16.43 1.29
CA ASN A 248 -14.67 -15.44 0.77
C ASN A 248 -14.48 -15.20 -0.74
N GLU A 249 -13.25 -15.13 -1.23
CA GLU A 249 -12.98 -14.93 -2.65
C GLU A 249 -13.44 -16.13 -3.48
N PHE A 250 -13.22 -17.34 -2.98
CA PHE A 250 -13.68 -18.57 -3.63
C PHE A 250 -15.21 -18.63 -3.69
N ASP A 251 -15.90 -18.32 -2.59
CA ASP A 251 -17.37 -18.28 -2.53
C ASP A 251 -17.97 -17.28 -3.52
N ASN A 252 -17.34 -16.11 -3.71
CA ASN A 252 -17.78 -15.13 -4.71
C ASN A 252 -17.50 -15.56 -6.16
N LYS A 253 -16.52 -16.45 -6.40
CA LYS A 253 -16.07 -16.87 -7.73
C LYS A 253 -16.64 -18.20 -8.19
N ILE A 254 -17.21 -19.00 -7.28
CA ILE A 254 -17.72 -20.33 -7.60
C ILE A 254 -19.06 -20.29 -8.36
N ILE A 255 -19.84 -19.22 -8.19
CA ILE A 255 -21.09 -19.01 -8.93
C ILE A 255 -20.74 -18.45 -10.31
N LEU A 256 -20.79 -19.31 -11.31
CA LEU A 256 -20.49 -18.98 -12.70
C LEU A 256 -21.78 -18.99 -13.52
N ASP A 257 -21.87 -18.14 -14.55
CA ASP A 257 -22.95 -18.21 -15.53
C ASP A 257 -22.75 -19.47 -16.40
N PRO A 258 -23.67 -20.46 -16.35
CA PRO A 258 -23.54 -21.71 -17.09
C PRO A 258 -23.34 -21.50 -18.60
N MET A 259 -23.86 -20.41 -19.18
CA MET A 259 -23.77 -20.13 -20.61
C MET A 259 -22.40 -19.58 -21.03
N THR A 260 -21.57 -19.16 -20.07
CA THR A 260 -20.24 -18.59 -20.30
C THR A 260 -19.11 -19.48 -19.77
N PHE A 261 -19.48 -20.64 -19.20
CA PHE A 261 -18.52 -21.56 -18.62
C PHE A 261 -17.61 -22.15 -19.71
N SER A 262 -16.30 -22.10 -19.44
CA SER A 262 -15.25 -22.69 -20.26
C SER A 262 -14.34 -23.51 -19.35
N GLU A 263 -14.38 -24.83 -19.49
CA GLU A 263 -13.62 -25.75 -18.64
C GLU A 263 -12.13 -25.38 -18.62
N ALA A 264 -11.53 -25.19 -19.80
CA ALA A 264 -10.11 -24.86 -19.94
C ALA A 264 -9.68 -23.59 -19.19
N ARG A 265 -10.61 -22.68 -18.92
CA ARG A 265 -10.35 -21.42 -18.22
C ARG A 265 -10.69 -21.50 -16.73
N PHE A 266 -11.85 -22.04 -16.38
CA PHE A 266 -12.37 -21.95 -15.01
C PHE A 266 -11.97 -23.12 -14.13
N ARG A 267 -11.84 -24.34 -14.68
CA ARG A 267 -11.49 -25.53 -13.90
C ARG A 267 -10.11 -25.42 -13.24
N PRO A 268 -9.02 -25.11 -13.97
CA PRO A 268 -7.70 -24.96 -13.34
C PRO A 268 -7.69 -23.87 -12.26
N SER A 269 -8.39 -22.75 -12.50
CA SER A 269 -8.41 -21.64 -11.53
C SER A 269 -9.19 -21.98 -10.26
N LEU A 270 -10.32 -22.67 -10.36
CA LEU A 270 -11.10 -23.08 -9.18
C LEU A 270 -10.37 -24.16 -8.39
N GLU A 271 -9.77 -25.14 -9.06
CA GLU A 271 -8.98 -26.20 -8.42
C GLU A 271 -7.75 -25.62 -7.69
N GLU A 272 -7.00 -24.73 -8.32
CA GLU A 272 -5.85 -24.06 -7.70
C GLU A 272 -6.25 -23.25 -6.47
N ARG A 273 -7.35 -22.50 -6.55
CA ARG A 273 -7.87 -21.71 -5.41
C ARG A 273 -8.32 -22.62 -4.26
N LEU A 274 -9.00 -23.72 -4.56
CA LEU A 274 -9.43 -24.67 -3.53
C LEU A 274 -8.23 -25.33 -2.85
N GLU A 275 -7.21 -25.76 -3.61
CA GLU A 275 -6.00 -26.35 -3.02
C GLU A 275 -5.21 -25.35 -2.17
N SER A 276 -5.23 -24.05 -2.51
CA SER A 276 -4.68 -23.00 -1.64
C SER A 276 -5.42 -22.91 -0.30
N ILE A 277 -6.76 -22.96 -0.31
CA ILE A 277 -7.58 -22.99 0.91
C ILE A 277 -7.29 -24.25 1.74
N ILE A 278 -7.22 -25.41 1.09
CA ILE A 278 -6.94 -26.68 1.77
C ILE A 278 -5.54 -26.66 2.39
N SER A 279 -4.54 -26.09 1.71
CA SER A 279 -3.19 -25.91 2.25
C SER A 279 -3.19 -25.03 3.49
N GLY A 280 -3.96 -23.94 3.50
CA GLY A 280 -4.15 -23.10 4.68
C GLY A 280 -4.86 -23.82 5.83
N ALA A 281 -5.88 -24.63 5.52
CA ALA A 281 -6.57 -25.46 6.51
C ALA A 281 -5.68 -26.58 7.07
N ALA A 282 -4.78 -27.14 6.27
CA ALA A 282 -3.83 -28.16 6.69
C ALA A 282 -2.87 -27.62 7.77
N LEU A 283 -2.40 -26.37 7.65
CA LEU A 283 -1.60 -25.72 8.72
C LEU A 283 -2.34 -25.65 10.06
N MET A 284 -3.68 -25.51 10.04
CA MET A 284 -4.50 -25.57 11.25
C MET A 284 -4.66 -27.00 11.77
N ALA A 285 -4.84 -27.97 10.87
CA ALA A 285 -5.01 -29.38 11.22
C ALA A 285 -3.72 -29.99 11.81
N ASP A 286 -2.57 -29.65 11.25
CA ASP A 286 -1.24 -30.19 11.60
C ASP A 286 -0.55 -29.41 12.72
N SER A 287 -1.18 -28.36 13.26
CA SER A 287 -0.66 -27.62 14.39
C SER A 287 -0.56 -28.53 15.63
N SER A 288 0.55 -28.41 16.37
CA SER A 288 0.76 -29.12 17.65
C SER A 288 -0.28 -28.78 18.73
N CYS A 289 -1.01 -27.68 18.56
CA CYS A 289 -2.08 -27.24 19.46
C CYS A 289 -3.46 -27.80 19.08
N THR A 290 -3.58 -28.50 17.94
CA THR A 290 -4.85 -29.04 17.44
C THR A 290 -5.08 -30.45 17.93
N ARG A 291 -6.26 -30.68 18.53
CA ARG A 291 -6.66 -32.02 18.99
C ARG A 291 -6.90 -32.96 17.81
N ASP A 292 -6.59 -34.23 17.99
CA ASP A 292 -6.76 -35.26 16.94
C ASP A 292 -8.18 -35.31 16.38
N ASP A 293 -9.20 -35.24 17.25
CA ASP A 293 -10.61 -35.26 16.85
C ASP A 293 -11.03 -34.04 16.02
N ARG A 294 -10.31 -32.92 16.15
CA ARG A 294 -10.52 -31.70 15.34
C ARG A 294 -9.73 -31.78 14.04
N ARG A 295 -8.51 -32.30 14.08
CA ARG A 295 -7.68 -32.56 12.89
C ARG A 295 -8.41 -33.48 11.91
N GLU A 296 -8.92 -34.61 12.38
CA GLU A 296 -9.67 -35.56 11.53
C GLU A 296 -10.90 -34.92 10.90
N ARG A 297 -11.63 -34.09 11.64
CA ARG A 297 -12.76 -33.32 11.08
C ARG A 297 -12.32 -32.35 10.00
N ILE A 298 -11.23 -31.59 10.21
CA ILE A 298 -10.73 -30.66 9.20
C ILE A 298 -10.33 -31.41 7.92
N VAL A 299 -9.62 -32.54 8.06
CA VAL A 299 -9.25 -33.38 6.91
C VAL A 299 -10.48 -33.92 6.18
N ALA A 300 -11.49 -34.38 6.92
CA ALA A 300 -12.73 -34.86 6.33
C ALA A 300 -13.47 -33.75 5.55
N GLU A 301 -13.58 -32.55 6.11
CA GLU A 301 -14.20 -31.39 5.44
C GLU A 301 -13.40 -30.94 4.20
N CYS A 302 -12.06 -30.92 4.26
CA CYS A 302 -11.22 -30.64 3.09
C CYS A 302 -11.44 -31.63 1.95
N ASN A 303 -11.63 -32.92 2.27
CA ASN A 303 -11.95 -33.93 1.27
C ASN A 303 -13.39 -33.77 0.75
N ALA A 304 -14.34 -33.44 1.62
CA ALA A 304 -15.73 -33.21 1.24
C ALA A 304 -15.87 -32.01 0.27
N VAL A 305 -15.21 -30.89 0.54
CA VAL A 305 -15.25 -29.72 -0.36
C VAL A 305 -14.54 -30.00 -1.69
N ARG A 306 -13.46 -30.79 -1.69
CA ARG A 306 -12.80 -31.24 -2.92
C ARG A 306 -13.74 -32.06 -3.78
N GLN A 307 -14.46 -33.01 -3.18
CA GLN A 307 -15.44 -33.82 -3.90
C GLN A 307 -16.59 -32.95 -4.42
N ALA A 308 -17.14 -32.06 -3.59
CA ALA A 308 -18.22 -31.16 -3.99
C ALA A 308 -17.85 -30.26 -5.19
N LEU A 309 -16.60 -29.80 -5.27
CA LEU A 309 -16.12 -29.05 -6.43
C LEU A 309 -16.08 -29.90 -7.70
N GLN A 310 -15.62 -31.15 -7.61
CA GLN A 310 -15.57 -32.06 -8.76
C GLN A 310 -16.98 -32.41 -9.26
N ASP A 311 -17.93 -32.62 -8.34
CA ASP A 311 -19.33 -32.86 -8.68
C ASP A 311 -19.93 -31.63 -9.39
N LEU A 312 -19.69 -30.42 -8.85
CA LEU A 312 -20.15 -29.16 -9.45
C LEU A 312 -19.58 -28.93 -10.85
N LEU A 313 -18.26 -29.14 -11.04
CA LEU A 313 -17.62 -29.00 -12.35
C LEU A 313 -18.20 -30.00 -13.37
N SER A 314 -18.52 -31.21 -12.92
CA SER A 314 -19.15 -32.23 -13.75
C SER A 314 -20.55 -31.80 -14.21
N GLU A 315 -21.35 -31.19 -13.34
CA GLU A 315 -22.66 -30.62 -13.68
C GLU A 315 -22.56 -29.45 -14.69
N TYR A 316 -21.56 -28.58 -14.54
CA TYR A 316 -21.33 -27.51 -15.54
C TYR A 316 -20.99 -28.08 -16.93
N MET A 317 -20.20 -29.15 -17.00
CA MET A 317 -19.91 -29.82 -18.27
C MET A 317 -21.18 -30.42 -18.90
N ASN A 318 -21.99 -31.11 -18.12
CA ASN A 318 -23.23 -31.72 -18.60
C ASN A 318 -24.24 -30.69 -19.14
N ASN A 319 -24.31 -29.51 -18.52
CA ASN A 319 -25.19 -28.41 -18.96
C ASN A 319 -24.76 -27.79 -20.30
N VAL A 320 -23.45 -27.62 -20.54
CA VAL A 320 -22.94 -27.13 -21.83
C VAL A 320 -23.23 -28.13 -22.96
N SER A 321 -23.00 -29.43 -22.71
CA SER A 321 -23.28 -30.49 -23.70
C SER A 321 -24.77 -30.62 -24.04
N SER A 322 -25.64 -30.50 -23.05
CA SER A 322 -27.11 -30.59 -23.25
C SER A 322 -27.65 -29.39 -24.04
N THR A 323 -27.09 -28.20 -23.84
CA THR A 323 -27.48 -26.98 -24.56
C THR A 323 -27.02 -27.00 -26.02
N LEU A 324 -25.85 -27.59 -26.30
CA LEU A 324 -25.35 -27.78 -27.67
C LEU A 324 -26.13 -28.84 -28.47
N LEU A 325 -26.74 -29.82 -27.79
CA LEU A 325 -27.59 -30.85 -28.41
C LEU A 325 -29.02 -30.36 -28.74
N LEU A 326 -29.44 -29.22 -28.18
CA LEU A 326 -30.76 -28.61 -28.38
C LEU A 326 -30.75 -27.46 -29.41
N LEU A 327 -29.58 -27.11 -29.95
CA LEU A 327 -29.36 -26.14 -31.03
C LEU A 327 -29.08 -26.86 -32.35
#